data_AF-A0A973XSR0-F1
#
_entry.id   AF-A0A973XSR0-F1
#
_cell.length_a   1.000
_cell.length_b   1.000
_cell.length_c   1.000
_cell.angle_alpha   90.00
_cell.angle_beta   90.00
_cell.angle_gamma   90.00
#
_symmetry.space_group_name_H-M   'P 1'
#
loop_
_entity.id
_entity.type
_entity.pdbx_description
1 polymer ?
#
loop_
_entity_poly.entity_id
_entity_poly.type
_entity_poly.pdbx_seq_one_letter_code
_entity_poly.pdbx_strand_id
1 'polypeptide(L)'
;MPHLALYTFGVLKSPLADPAPLTRELHDSGEAIYRKISQHPGYLARAEAADGDRGTHFDLDWGAWGEFAVPTWYGKGRTVETTALDATLSLWTDLRSAFDAIYTGLHREALNRRYDWFERTGHPSYVFWWVSDGVIPTWQDGVSRLEHLHDHGSAPHAFTFHHSFAPEGAPTRIKGIGPKSDQVR
;
A
#
# COMPACT_ATOMS: atom_id res chain seq x y z
N MET A 1 11.45 2.15 -19.11
CA MET A 1 11.51 0.78 -18.54
C MET A 1 10.20 0.51 -17.81
N PRO A 2 9.74 -0.75 -17.64
CA PRO A 2 8.55 -1.00 -16.83
C PRO A 2 8.77 -0.53 -15.40
N HIS A 3 7.69 -0.08 -14.74
CA HIS A 3 7.71 0.33 -13.34
C HIS A 3 6.96 -0.68 -12.48
N LEU A 4 7.33 -0.76 -11.22
CA LEU A 4 6.64 -1.57 -10.22
C LEU A 4 5.57 -0.71 -9.55
N ALA A 5 4.31 -1.12 -9.67
CA ALA A 5 3.21 -0.54 -8.92
C ALA A 5 3.04 -1.28 -7.58
N LEU A 6 2.75 -0.51 -6.54
CA LEU A 6 2.43 -0.98 -5.19
C LEU A 6 1.13 -0.34 -4.73
N TYR A 7 0.13 -1.17 -4.47
CA TYR A 7 -1.10 -0.78 -3.78
C TYR A 7 -1.08 -1.35 -2.36
N THR A 8 -1.37 -0.50 -1.37
CA THR A 8 -1.58 -0.90 0.03
C THR A 8 -2.99 -0.57 0.45
N PHE A 9 -3.58 -1.42 1.29
CA PHE A 9 -4.90 -1.19 1.85
C PHE A 9 -4.98 -1.77 3.27
N GLY A 10 -5.54 -1.00 4.19
CA GLY A 10 -5.79 -1.43 5.55
C GLY A 10 -7.08 -0.85 6.10
N VAL A 11 -7.78 -1.64 6.91
CA VAL A 11 -8.97 -1.19 7.65
C VAL A 11 -8.53 -0.71 9.03
N LEU A 12 -8.89 0.51 9.38
CA LEU A 12 -8.60 1.08 10.68
C LEU A 12 -9.65 0.64 11.71
N LYS A 13 -9.22 0.50 12.96
CA LYS A 13 -10.11 0.18 14.08
C LYS A 13 -11.05 1.35 14.43
N SER A 14 -10.57 2.57 14.24
CA SER A 14 -11.29 3.82 14.48
C SER A 14 -11.39 4.63 13.17
N PRO A 15 -12.44 5.46 13.01
CA PRO A 15 -12.50 6.43 11.93
C PRO A 15 -11.33 7.42 11.94
N LEU A 16 -10.97 7.93 10.77
CA LEU A 16 -9.91 8.95 10.62
C LEU A 16 -10.22 10.26 11.36
N ALA A 17 -11.51 10.59 11.52
CA ALA A 17 -11.95 11.75 12.28
C ALA A 17 -11.93 11.56 13.82
N ASP A 18 -11.57 10.37 14.32
CA ASP A 18 -11.50 10.11 15.76
C ASP A 18 -10.44 11.01 16.42
N PRO A 19 -10.81 11.85 17.41
CA PRO A 19 -9.87 12.75 18.08
C PRO A 19 -8.98 12.03 19.11
N ALA A 20 -9.03 10.71 19.22
CA ALA A 20 -8.16 9.95 20.11
C ALA A 20 -6.66 10.18 19.77
N PRO A 21 -5.76 10.19 20.78
CA PRO A 21 -4.33 10.36 20.55
C PRO A 21 -3.74 9.36 19.56
N LEU A 22 -4.27 8.12 19.53
CA LEU A 22 -3.78 7.06 18.68
C LEU A 22 -4.04 7.33 17.19
N THR A 23 -5.17 7.95 16.84
CA THR A 23 -5.49 8.33 15.46
C THR A 23 -4.62 9.50 15.00
N ARG A 24 -4.36 10.48 15.87
CA ARG A 24 -3.39 11.55 15.59
C ARG A 24 -1.99 11.00 15.35
N GLU A 25 -1.55 10.07 16.21
CA GLU A 25 -0.25 9.41 16.05
C GLU A 25 -0.11 8.71 14.70
N LEU A 26 -1.17 8.03 14.20
CA LEU A 26 -1.18 7.42 12.88
C LEU A 26 -0.94 8.47 11.78
N HIS A 27 -1.69 9.58 11.83
CA HIS A 27 -1.59 10.66 10.84
C HIS A 27 -0.18 11.28 10.83
N ASP A 28 0.32 11.68 12.01
CA ASP A 28 1.64 12.29 12.17
C ASP A 28 2.76 11.34 11.71
N SER A 29 2.65 10.05 12.07
CA SER A 29 3.61 9.02 11.64
C SER A 29 3.54 8.80 10.13
N GLY A 30 2.34 8.75 9.55
CA GLY A 30 2.10 8.57 8.13
C GLY A 30 2.77 9.67 7.30
N GLU A 31 2.57 10.94 7.67
CA GLU A 31 3.23 12.06 6.99
C GLU A 31 4.76 11.97 7.04
N ALA A 32 5.32 11.68 8.21
CA ALA A 32 6.77 11.57 8.39
C ALA A 32 7.36 10.41 7.58
N ILE A 33 6.65 9.28 7.55
CA ILE A 33 6.99 8.09 6.76
C ILE A 33 7.01 8.42 5.28
N TYR A 34 5.94 9.01 4.75
CA TYR A 34 5.87 9.28 3.31
C TYR A 34 6.86 10.33 2.85
N ARG A 35 7.16 11.32 3.69
CA ARG A 35 8.25 12.28 3.44
C ARG A 35 9.61 11.60 3.30
N LYS A 36 9.85 10.51 4.04
CA LYS A 36 11.08 9.72 3.92
C LYS A 36 11.05 8.78 2.73
N ILE A 37 9.91 8.11 2.49
CA ILE A 37 9.72 7.22 1.35
C ILE A 37 9.91 7.97 0.02
N SER A 38 9.36 9.18 -0.11
CA SER A 38 9.44 9.96 -1.36
C SER A 38 10.86 10.41 -1.71
N GLN A 39 11.79 10.37 -0.74
CA GLN A 39 13.20 10.68 -0.91
C GLN A 39 14.05 9.44 -1.23
N HIS A 40 13.46 8.24 -1.18
CA HIS A 40 14.20 7.00 -1.35
C HIS A 40 14.59 6.79 -2.83
N PRO A 41 15.85 6.36 -3.12
CA PRO A 41 16.23 5.99 -4.47
C PRO A 41 15.30 4.91 -5.06
N GLY A 42 14.76 5.18 -6.25
CA GLY A 42 13.83 4.29 -6.94
C GLY A 42 12.36 4.49 -6.59
N TYR A 43 12.02 5.41 -5.68
CA TYR A 43 10.66 5.95 -5.61
C TYR A 43 10.40 6.84 -6.82
N LEU A 44 9.27 6.66 -7.50
CA LEU A 44 8.92 7.42 -8.71
C LEU A 44 7.75 8.37 -8.48
N ALA A 45 6.64 7.86 -7.92
CA ALA A 45 5.44 8.63 -7.69
C ALA A 45 4.49 7.93 -6.71
N ARG A 46 3.48 8.66 -6.22
CA ARG A 46 2.32 8.13 -5.50
C ARG A 46 1.09 8.91 -5.91
N ALA A 47 -0.08 8.29 -5.79
CA ALA A 47 -1.36 8.96 -5.88
C ALA A 47 -1.42 10.10 -4.86
N GLU A 48 -1.60 11.32 -5.35
CA GLU A 48 -1.79 12.55 -4.58
C GLU A 48 -2.99 13.28 -5.17
N ALA A 49 -3.90 13.73 -4.33
CA ALA A 49 -5.10 14.45 -4.76
C ALA A 49 -4.74 15.86 -5.28
N ALA A 50 -5.39 16.28 -6.37
CA ALA A 50 -5.11 17.55 -7.04
C ALA A 50 -5.41 18.78 -6.17
N ASP A 51 -6.48 18.72 -5.38
CA ASP A 51 -6.99 19.85 -4.56
C ASP A 51 -6.58 19.79 -3.07
N GLY A 52 -5.63 18.91 -2.73
CA GLY A 52 -5.18 18.69 -1.35
C GLY A 52 -6.18 17.89 -0.49
N ASP A 53 -5.98 17.88 0.83
CA ASP A 53 -6.59 16.90 1.75
C ASP A 53 -8.01 17.30 2.27
N ARG A 54 -8.82 17.95 1.44
CA ARG A 54 -10.18 18.39 1.82
C ARG A 54 -11.23 17.37 1.40
N GLY A 55 -11.71 16.57 2.35
CA GLY A 55 -12.81 15.62 2.15
C GLY A 55 -12.40 14.20 2.51
N THR A 56 -13.20 13.22 2.10
CA THR A 56 -12.77 11.81 2.18
C THR A 56 -12.00 11.43 0.93
N HIS A 57 -11.24 10.34 0.97
CA HIS A 57 -10.59 9.79 -0.23
C HIS A 57 -11.57 9.56 -1.40
N PHE A 58 -12.85 9.32 -1.10
CA PHE A 58 -13.91 9.12 -2.10
C PHE A 58 -14.36 10.41 -2.82
N ASP A 59 -14.10 11.58 -2.22
CA ASP A 59 -14.52 12.88 -2.76
C ASP A 59 -13.39 13.60 -3.51
N LEU A 60 -12.15 13.14 -3.32
CA LEU A 60 -10.96 13.78 -3.87
C LEU A 60 -10.79 13.49 -5.37
N ASP A 61 -10.33 14.51 -6.11
CA ASP A 61 -9.84 14.32 -7.47
C ASP A 61 -8.40 13.78 -7.44
N TRP A 62 -8.25 12.51 -7.80
CA TRP A 62 -6.97 11.83 -7.91
C TRP A 62 -6.34 11.95 -9.31
N GLY A 63 -6.95 12.72 -10.21
CA GLY A 63 -6.45 12.97 -11.56
C GLY A 63 -6.19 11.68 -12.33
N ALA A 64 -4.95 11.51 -12.80
CA ALA A 64 -4.55 10.36 -13.61
C ALA A 64 -4.58 9.00 -12.86
N TRP A 65 -4.71 9.01 -11.53
CA TRP A 65 -4.82 7.78 -10.72
C TRP A 65 -6.26 7.23 -10.65
N GLY A 66 -7.22 7.88 -11.33
CA GLY A 66 -8.61 7.42 -11.42
C GLY A 66 -9.43 7.62 -10.15
N GLU A 67 -10.72 7.26 -10.18
CA GLU A 67 -11.59 7.41 -9.01
C GLU A 67 -11.13 6.51 -7.85
N PHE A 68 -11.17 7.02 -6.61
CA PHE A 68 -10.79 6.21 -5.46
C PHE A 68 -11.66 4.97 -5.33
N ALA A 69 -11.03 3.82 -5.18
CA ALA A 69 -11.68 2.53 -5.03
C ALA A 69 -11.18 1.81 -3.78
N VAL A 70 -12.05 0.98 -3.22
CA VAL A 70 -11.74 0.11 -2.07
C VAL A 70 -12.16 -1.32 -2.39
N PRO A 71 -11.50 -2.33 -1.81
CA PRO A 71 -11.94 -3.71 -1.96
C PRO A 71 -13.37 -3.93 -1.47
N THR A 72 -14.03 -4.90 -2.08
CA THR A 72 -15.40 -5.36 -1.78
C THR A 72 -15.61 -5.77 -0.33
N TRP A 73 -14.56 -6.21 0.37
CA TRP A 73 -14.60 -6.53 1.80
C TRP A 73 -14.55 -5.31 2.73
N TYR A 74 -14.34 -4.09 2.20
CA TYR A 74 -14.39 -2.88 3.02
C TYR A 74 -15.83 -2.56 3.43
N GLY A 75 -16.16 -2.83 4.69
CA GLY A 75 -17.51 -2.64 5.24
C GLY A 75 -17.71 -1.43 6.15
N LYS A 76 -16.75 -0.49 6.24
CA LYS A 76 -16.88 0.72 7.08
C LYS A 76 -17.50 1.88 6.29
N GLY A 77 -17.65 3.04 6.93
CA GLY A 77 -18.30 4.19 6.31
C GLY A 77 -17.44 4.88 5.26
N ARG A 78 -18.07 5.81 4.52
CA ARG A 78 -17.45 6.61 3.44
C ARG A 78 -17.63 8.11 3.63
N THR A 79 -18.04 8.54 4.83
CA THR A 79 -18.15 9.96 5.20
C THR A 79 -16.91 10.38 6.00
N VAL A 80 -16.70 11.67 6.19
CA VAL A 80 -15.59 12.20 7.01
C VAL A 80 -15.58 11.58 8.41
N GLU A 81 -16.76 11.41 9.00
CA GLU A 81 -16.95 10.91 10.37
C GLU A 81 -16.78 9.39 10.49
N THR A 82 -16.95 8.67 9.38
CA THR A 82 -17.14 7.20 9.41
C THR A 82 -16.09 6.42 8.62
N THR A 83 -15.30 7.10 7.78
CA THR A 83 -14.21 6.47 7.01
C THR A 83 -13.11 6.00 7.95
N ALA A 84 -12.83 4.70 7.90
CA ALA A 84 -11.84 4.02 8.74
C ALA A 84 -10.93 3.14 7.88
N LEU A 85 -10.12 3.75 7.01
CA LEU A 85 -9.17 3.07 6.13
C LEU A 85 -7.88 3.87 5.97
N ASP A 86 -6.84 3.19 5.51
CA ASP A 86 -5.64 3.80 4.93
C ASP A 86 -5.31 3.04 3.64
N ALA A 87 -5.03 3.76 2.56
CA ALA A 87 -4.69 3.18 1.28
C ALA A 87 -3.69 4.05 0.53
N THR A 88 -2.69 3.42 -0.10
CA THR A 88 -1.77 4.13 -1.00
C THR A 88 -1.52 3.38 -2.28
N LEU A 89 -1.24 4.13 -3.34
CA LEU A 89 -0.87 3.61 -4.65
C LEU A 89 0.39 4.33 -5.12
N SER A 90 1.48 3.59 -5.33
CA SER A 90 2.79 4.15 -5.64
C SER A 90 3.53 3.42 -6.75
N LEU A 91 4.46 4.12 -7.40
CA LEU A 91 5.31 3.62 -8.47
C LEU A 91 6.77 3.63 -8.04
N TRP A 92 7.48 2.58 -8.44
CA TRP A 92 8.86 2.31 -8.09
C TRP A 92 9.64 1.81 -9.30
N THR A 93 10.96 1.99 -9.29
CA THR A 93 11.85 1.43 -10.32
C THR A 93 11.88 -0.09 -10.28
N ASP A 94 11.89 -0.66 -9.07
CA ASP A 94 12.04 -2.08 -8.85
C ASP A 94 11.64 -2.50 -7.43
N LEU A 95 11.59 -3.82 -7.25
CA LEU A 95 11.21 -4.48 -6.01
C LEU A 95 12.18 -4.22 -4.86
N ARG A 96 13.47 -4.06 -5.14
CA ARG A 96 14.48 -3.88 -4.10
C ARG A 96 14.38 -2.47 -3.50
N SER A 97 14.22 -1.45 -4.33
CA SER A 97 13.98 -0.08 -3.89
C SER A 97 12.72 0.04 -3.02
N ALA A 98 11.61 -0.58 -3.44
CA ALA A 98 10.39 -0.61 -2.64
C ALA A 98 10.61 -1.33 -1.29
N PHE A 99 11.29 -2.48 -1.31
CA PHE A 99 11.57 -3.24 -0.10
C PHE A 99 12.42 -2.44 0.91
N ASP A 100 13.52 -1.85 0.46
CA ASP A 100 14.43 -1.11 1.33
C ASP A 100 13.72 0.12 1.93
N ALA A 101 12.88 0.82 1.17
CA ALA A 101 12.09 1.95 1.68
C ALA A 101 11.04 1.52 2.73
N ILE A 102 10.39 0.38 2.52
CA ILE A 102 9.26 -0.09 3.35
C ILE A 102 9.73 -0.78 4.63
N TYR A 103 10.81 -1.57 4.56
CA TYR A 103 11.26 -2.42 5.66
C TYR A 103 12.47 -1.85 6.43
N THR A 104 12.78 -0.57 6.26
CA THR A 104 13.80 0.13 7.04
C THR A 104 13.25 1.42 7.68
N GLY A 105 13.94 1.92 8.72
CA GLY A 105 13.61 3.19 9.38
C GLY A 105 12.19 3.27 9.95
N LEU A 106 11.59 4.46 9.82
CA LEU A 106 10.29 4.82 10.42
C LEU A 106 9.15 3.89 9.98
N HIS A 107 9.11 3.49 8.70
CA HIS A 107 8.04 2.62 8.22
C HIS A 107 8.12 1.23 8.85
N ARG A 108 9.34 0.71 9.07
CA ARG A 108 9.52 -0.57 9.78
C ARG A 108 9.01 -0.50 11.22
N GLU A 109 9.26 0.60 11.91
CA GLU A 109 8.78 0.83 13.28
C GLU A 109 7.25 0.86 13.33
N ALA A 110 6.62 1.61 12.42
CA ALA A 110 5.17 1.63 12.27
C ALA A 110 4.60 0.27 11.90
N LEU A 111 5.25 -0.48 10.99
CA LEU A 111 4.84 -1.84 10.65
C LEU A 111 4.83 -2.76 11.87
N ASN A 112 5.81 -2.66 12.78
CA ASN A 112 5.82 -3.47 14.01
C ASN A 112 4.64 -3.14 14.94
N ARG A 113 4.14 -1.91 14.89
CA ARG A 113 3.01 -1.41 15.69
C ARG A 113 1.70 -1.33 14.93
N ARG A 114 1.64 -1.80 13.67
CA ARG A 114 0.47 -1.64 12.79
C ARG A 114 -0.85 -2.05 13.43
N TYR A 115 -0.84 -3.08 14.28
CA TYR A 115 -2.05 -3.55 14.96
C TYR A 115 -2.47 -2.70 16.16
N ASP A 116 -1.81 -1.59 16.44
CA ASP A 116 -2.35 -0.55 17.31
C ASP A 116 -3.52 0.13 16.57
N TRP A 117 -3.33 0.47 15.29
CA TRP A 117 -4.28 1.24 14.46
C TRP A 117 -5.17 0.38 13.55
N PHE A 118 -4.62 -0.68 12.96
CA PHE A 118 -5.30 -1.49 11.94
C PHE A 118 -6.00 -2.71 12.54
N GLU A 119 -7.12 -3.08 11.95
CA GLU A 119 -7.79 -4.35 12.21
C GLU A 119 -6.91 -5.52 11.76
N ARG A 120 -6.97 -6.63 12.50
CA ARG A 120 -6.38 -7.89 12.06
C ARG A 120 -7.36 -8.57 11.12
N THR A 121 -7.15 -8.40 9.82
CA THR A 121 -7.95 -9.06 8.79
C THR A 121 -7.24 -10.31 8.28
N GLY A 122 -8.00 -11.23 7.67
CA GLY A 122 -7.45 -12.33 6.87
C GLY A 122 -7.11 -11.95 5.43
N HIS A 123 -7.31 -10.68 5.06
CA HIS A 123 -7.10 -10.17 3.71
C HIS A 123 -5.66 -9.68 3.51
N PRO A 124 -5.12 -9.75 2.29
CA PRO A 124 -3.81 -9.16 1.99
C PRO A 124 -3.85 -7.64 2.21
N SER A 125 -2.77 -7.08 2.76
CA SER A 125 -2.65 -5.64 3.02
C SER A 125 -1.92 -4.87 1.91
N TYR A 126 -1.35 -5.57 0.93
CA TYR A 126 -0.67 -4.98 -0.20
C TYR A 126 -0.59 -5.94 -1.40
N VAL A 127 -0.38 -5.36 -2.58
CA VAL A 127 -0.13 -6.09 -3.83
C VAL A 127 0.82 -5.31 -4.72
N PHE A 128 1.64 -6.05 -5.47
CA PHE A 128 2.53 -5.55 -6.51
C PHE A 128 2.12 -6.05 -7.89
N TRP A 129 2.42 -5.25 -8.90
CA TRP A 129 2.39 -5.67 -10.30
C TRP A 129 3.31 -4.77 -11.13
N TRP A 130 3.70 -5.24 -12.31
CA TRP A 130 4.47 -4.42 -13.24
C TRP A 130 3.54 -3.66 -14.18
N VAL A 131 3.87 -2.38 -14.42
CA VAL A 131 3.20 -1.51 -15.40
C VAL A 131 4.19 -1.11 -16.49
N SER A 132 3.67 -0.88 -17.69
CA SER A 132 4.48 -0.37 -18.80
C SER A 132 4.99 1.04 -18.51
N ASP A 133 6.08 1.41 -19.18
CA ASP A 133 6.66 2.76 -19.05
C ASP A 133 5.65 3.85 -19.41
N GLY A 134 5.62 4.93 -18.64
CA GLY A 134 4.66 6.03 -18.80
C GLY A 134 3.21 5.73 -18.40
N VAL A 135 2.86 4.51 -18.00
CA VAL A 135 1.51 4.17 -17.52
C VAL A 135 1.36 4.52 -16.04
N ILE A 136 0.32 5.28 -15.71
CA ILE A 136 -0.11 5.54 -14.34
C ILE A 136 -1.22 4.54 -13.99
N PRO A 137 -1.03 3.67 -12.98
CA PRO A 137 -2.08 2.76 -12.55
C PRO A 137 -3.21 3.51 -11.85
N THR A 138 -4.41 2.93 -11.89
CA THR A 138 -5.57 3.49 -11.19
C THR A 138 -5.82 2.81 -9.84
N TRP A 139 -6.60 3.46 -8.97
CA TRP A 139 -7.09 2.82 -7.75
C TRP A 139 -7.89 1.55 -8.04
N GLN A 140 -8.70 1.52 -9.09
CA GLN A 140 -9.43 0.32 -9.53
C GLN A 140 -8.48 -0.81 -9.93
N ASP A 141 -7.35 -0.51 -10.57
CA ASP A 141 -6.32 -1.52 -10.85
C ASP A 141 -5.79 -2.13 -9.55
N GLY A 142 -5.43 -1.27 -8.58
CA GLY A 142 -4.94 -1.70 -7.27
C GLY A 142 -5.92 -2.60 -6.53
N VAL A 143 -7.19 -2.20 -6.46
CA VAL A 143 -8.27 -3.01 -5.86
C VAL A 143 -8.40 -4.34 -6.58
N SER A 144 -8.52 -4.33 -7.91
CA SER A 144 -8.69 -5.55 -8.70
C SER A 144 -7.53 -6.53 -8.51
N ARG A 145 -6.28 -6.02 -8.39
CA ARG A 145 -5.11 -6.87 -8.12
C ARG A 145 -5.11 -7.41 -6.71
N LEU A 146 -5.51 -6.62 -5.72
CA LEU A 146 -5.53 -7.05 -4.32
C LEU A 146 -6.61 -8.12 -4.08
N GLU A 147 -7.78 -7.94 -4.69
CA GLU A 147 -8.87 -8.93 -4.66
C GLU A 147 -8.48 -10.22 -5.38
N HIS A 148 -7.86 -10.12 -6.57
CA HIS A 148 -7.33 -11.31 -7.23
C HIS A 148 -6.32 -12.04 -6.33
N LEU A 149 -5.40 -11.31 -5.69
CA LEU A 149 -4.41 -11.91 -4.79
C LEU A 149 -5.08 -12.61 -3.61
N HIS A 150 -6.18 -12.06 -3.08
CA HIS A 150 -6.97 -12.70 -2.03
C HIS A 150 -7.60 -14.01 -2.49
N ASP A 151 -8.26 -13.99 -3.64
CA ASP A 151 -9.09 -15.11 -4.12
C ASP A 151 -8.28 -16.23 -4.78
N HIS A 152 -7.16 -15.88 -5.45
CA HIS A 152 -6.42 -16.79 -6.33
C HIS A 152 -4.94 -16.94 -5.94
N GLY A 153 -4.43 -16.16 -4.99
CA GLY A 153 -3.02 -16.13 -4.65
C GLY A 153 -2.16 -15.36 -5.66
N SER A 154 -0.84 -15.47 -5.52
CA SER A 154 0.12 -14.67 -6.29
C SER A 154 0.27 -15.15 -7.74
N ALA A 155 0.25 -14.20 -8.67
CA ALA A 155 0.42 -14.38 -10.11
C ALA A 155 1.22 -13.21 -10.70
N PRO A 156 1.78 -13.30 -11.93
CA PRO A 156 2.57 -12.22 -12.53
C PRO A 156 1.93 -10.84 -12.53
N HIS A 157 0.59 -10.77 -12.62
CA HIS A 157 -0.17 -9.52 -12.60
C HIS A 157 -0.68 -9.09 -11.22
N ALA A 158 -0.43 -9.86 -10.15
CA ALA A 158 -0.85 -9.57 -8.78
C ALA A 158 -0.03 -10.41 -7.79
N PHE A 159 0.98 -9.83 -7.16
CA PHE A 159 1.93 -10.59 -6.35
C PHE A 159 2.43 -9.85 -5.10
N THR A 160 3.27 -10.53 -4.31
CA THR A 160 3.84 -9.99 -3.06
C THR A 160 5.35 -10.08 -3.05
N PHE A 161 6.00 -9.52 -2.03
CA PHE A 161 7.44 -9.70 -1.84
C PHE A 161 7.85 -11.16 -1.65
N HIS A 162 7.00 -11.99 -1.04
CA HIS A 162 7.28 -13.40 -0.76
C HIS A 162 7.21 -14.27 -2.01
N HIS A 163 6.34 -13.92 -2.96
CA HIS A 163 6.15 -14.61 -4.23
C HIS A 163 6.25 -13.58 -5.35
N SER A 164 7.46 -13.12 -5.65
CA SER A 164 7.66 -12.04 -6.60
C SER A 164 7.84 -12.53 -8.04
N PHE A 165 7.58 -11.64 -8.99
CA PHE A 165 7.77 -11.90 -10.42
C PHE A 165 8.61 -10.78 -11.03
N ALA A 166 9.35 -11.09 -12.09
CA ALA A 166 10.03 -10.11 -12.95
C ALA A 166 9.02 -9.48 -13.95
N PRO A 167 9.35 -8.36 -14.61
CA PRO A 167 8.44 -7.71 -15.57
C PRO A 167 7.93 -8.62 -16.69
N GLU A 168 8.74 -9.57 -17.13
CA GLU A 168 8.42 -10.60 -18.13
C GLU A 168 7.55 -11.75 -17.58
N GLY A 169 7.19 -11.72 -16.29
CA GLY A 169 6.33 -12.70 -15.64
C GLY A 169 7.04 -13.95 -15.12
N ALA A 170 8.37 -13.99 -15.17
CA ALA A 170 9.15 -15.08 -14.57
C ALA A 170 9.16 -14.95 -13.03
N PRO A 171 8.92 -16.03 -12.26
CA PRO A 171 9.09 -16.00 -10.81
C PRO A 171 10.50 -15.58 -10.41
N THR A 172 10.62 -14.73 -9.39
CA THR A 172 11.88 -14.25 -8.85
C THR A 172 11.88 -14.29 -7.32
N ARG A 173 13.02 -14.00 -6.70
CA ARG A 173 13.13 -13.82 -5.25
C ARG A 173 14.00 -12.63 -4.93
N ILE A 174 13.53 -11.82 -4.00
CA ILE A 174 14.36 -10.77 -3.41
C ILE A 174 15.26 -11.44 -2.37
N LYS A 175 16.58 -11.39 -2.59
CA LYS A 175 17.55 -11.90 -1.60
C LYS A 175 17.34 -11.18 -0.26
N GLY A 176 17.13 -11.95 0.80
CA GLY A 176 16.83 -11.43 2.14
C GLY A 176 15.35 -11.50 2.53
N ILE A 177 14.45 -11.85 1.60
CA ILE A 177 13.03 -12.11 1.87
C ILE A 177 12.80 -13.61 1.81
N GLY A 178 12.73 -14.23 2.97
CA GLY A 178 12.34 -15.62 3.18
C GLY A 178 11.84 -15.79 4.61
N PRO A 179 11.10 -16.86 4.94
CA PRO A 179 10.81 -17.14 6.33
C PRO A 179 12.14 -17.20 7.08
N LYS A 180 12.27 -16.42 8.16
CA LYS A 180 13.27 -16.75 9.17
C LYS A 180 12.84 -18.12 9.66
N SER A 181 13.56 -19.16 9.25
CA SER A 181 13.48 -20.44 9.92
C SER A 181 13.74 -20.15 11.40
N ASP A 182 12.74 -20.40 12.24
CA ASP A 182 12.90 -20.47 13.68
C ASP A 182 13.97 -21.53 13.97
N GLN A 183 15.22 -21.10 14.05
CA GLN A 183 16.21 -21.87 14.78
C GLN A 183 15.94 -21.60 16.25
N VAL A 184 15.01 -22.40 16.77
CA VAL A 184 14.97 -22.77 18.17
C VAL A 184 16.36 -23.30 18.53
N ARG A 185 17.04 -22.58 19.41
CA ARG A 185 18.04 -23.12 20.31
C ARG A 185 17.71 -22.65 21.71
#